data_AF-A0AA43EZD2-F1
#
_entry.id   AF-A0AA43EZD2-F1
#
_cell.length_a   1.000
_cell.length_b   1.000
_cell.length_c   1.000
_cell.angle_alpha   90.00
_cell.angle_beta   90.00
_cell.angle_gamma   90.00
#
_symmetry.space_group_name_H-M   'P 1'
#
loop_
_entity.id
_entity.type
_entity.pdbx_description
1 polymer ?
#
loop_
_entity_poly.entity_id
_entity_poly.type
_entity_poly.pdbx_seq_one_letter_code
_entity_poly.pdbx_strand_id
1 'polypeptide(L)'
;MAFRYGERELKRDCKGPDVEELQVRLAGFRGTVPDSDFGPGTERQVMSFQQDFMRIAPTGVADRATLRAIDAFARSLPIDFKALKCRCGKCKGFGRGRFKGAYVPGKPKVEAFHLYEYPGVHRMLLWAVRAAFFYLPQHRFVISSGYRCAEDNKQHGRSSTNHHGKAIDLDVPLGRGESKRDDMLKCDAIRGVLVERAHAQVGWDAANRKALEPSHIAPTWVHYDVRCYEPKYLQDRMFCRTLRQLDDRRPIRF
;
A
#
# COMPACT_ATOMS: atom_id res chain seq x y z
N MET A 1 22.14 -8.71 17.40
CA MET A 1 22.20 -7.47 16.61
C MET A 1 21.09 -7.51 15.58
N ALA A 2 20.41 -6.40 15.26
CA ALA A 2 19.32 -6.41 14.28
C ALA A 2 19.85 -6.08 12.87
N PHE A 3 19.66 -7.02 11.94
CA PHE A 3 20.01 -6.85 10.53
C PHE A 3 19.09 -5.84 9.84
N ARG A 4 19.62 -5.15 8.82
CA ARG A 4 18.88 -4.25 7.94
C ARG A 4 18.75 -4.84 6.54
N TYR A 5 17.74 -4.41 5.79
CA TYR A 5 17.52 -4.85 4.42
C TYR A 5 18.79 -4.66 3.56
N GLY A 6 19.27 -5.76 2.96
CA GLY A 6 20.53 -5.80 2.19
C GLY A 6 21.80 -6.17 3.00
N GLU A 7 21.67 -6.52 4.29
CA GLU A 7 22.78 -6.97 5.15
C GLU A 7 22.85 -8.50 5.34
N ARG A 8 21.85 -9.26 4.85
CA ARG A 8 21.89 -10.72 4.61
C ARG A 8 20.87 -11.15 3.55
N GLU A 9 21.07 -12.30 2.94
CA GLU A 9 20.03 -13.16 2.35
C GLU A 9 18.87 -13.40 3.34
N LEU A 10 17.63 -13.38 2.84
CA LEU A 10 16.43 -13.63 3.64
C LEU A 10 15.68 -14.87 3.12
N LYS A 11 15.39 -15.80 4.03
CA LYS A 11 14.67 -17.07 3.80
C LYS A 11 13.92 -17.48 5.06
N ARG A 12 13.27 -18.66 5.05
CA ARG A 12 12.55 -19.19 6.22
C ARG A 12 13.34 -19.05 7.53
N ASP A 13 12.59 -18.83 8.61
CA ASP A 13 13.07 -18.66 9.99
C ASP A 13 13.93 -17.41 10.23
N CYS A 14 14.24 -16.62 9.19
CA CYS A 14 14.74 -15.26 9.38
C CYS A 14 13.66 -14.40 10.05
N LYS A 15 14.07 -13.63 11.07
CA LYS A 15 13.21 -12.62 11.71
C LYS A 15 13.97 -11.30 11.84
N GLY A 16 13.27 -10.17 11.74
CA GLY A 16 13.85 -8.83 11.96
C GLY A 16 13.28 -7.71 11.07
N PRO A 17 13.76 -6.46 11.27
CA PRO A 17 13.32 -5.29 10.50
C PRO A 17 13.66 -5.36 8.99
N ASP A 18 14.63 -6.20 8.64
CA ASP A 18 14.99 -6.54 7.27
C ASP A 18 13.92 -7.42 6.59
N VAL A 19 13.33 -8.35 7.33
CA VAL A 19 12.17 -9.15 6.90
C VAL A 19 10.92 -8.27 6.82
N GLU A 20 10.70 -7.39 7.80
CA GLU A 20 9.59 -6.43 7.76
C GLU A 20 9.66 -5.53 6.51
N GLU A 21 10.85 -5.02 6.20
CA GLU A 21 11.10 -4.21 5.00
C GLU A 21 10.87 -5.02 3.71
N LEU A 22 11.27 -6.30 3.67
CA LEU A 22 10.96 -7.20 2.54
C LEU A 22 9.45 -7.38 2.36
N GLN A 23 8.71 -7.66 3.44
CA GLN A 23 7.25 -7.81 3.42
C GLN A 23 6.53 -6.52 2.98
N VAL A 24 7.04 -5.35 3.37
CA VAL A 24 6.54 -4.05 2.89
C VAL A 24 6.77 -3.87 1.40
N ARG A 25 7.96 -4.24 0.88
CA ARG A 25 8.31 -4.13 -0.54
C ARG A 25 7.52 -5.11 -1.42
N LEU A 26 7.24 -6.31 -0.91
CA LEU A 26 6.45 -7.33 -1.58
C LEU A 26 4.94 -7.26 -1.26
N ALA A 27 4.46 -6.15 -0.69
CA ALA A 27 3.06 -5.97 -0.30
C ALA A 27 2.04 -6.21 -1.44
N GLY A 28 2.45 -6.09 -2.71
CA GLY A 28 1.64 -6.37 -3.89
C GLY A 28 1.78 -7.77 -4.50
N PHE A 29 2.63 -8.63 -3.95
CA PHE A 29 2.90 -10.00 -4.42
C PHE A 29 2.51 -10.97 -3.30
N ARG A 30 1.22 -11.37 -3.25
CA ARG A 30 0.60 -12.15 -2.15
C ARG A 30 0.79 -11.55 -0.75
N GLY A 31 1.03 -10.23 -0.66
CA GLY A 31 1.52 -9.56 0.54
C GLY A 31 0.55 -9.62 1.74
N THR A 32 1.03 -10.20 2.84
CA THR A 32 0.37 -10.20 4.16
C THR A 32 0.80 -8.97 4.97
N VAL A 33 0.35 -8.84 6.23
CA VAL A 33 0.96 -7.87 7.16
C VAL A 33 2.47 -8.11 7.30
N PRO A 34 3.24 -7.05 7.61
CA PRO A 34 4.68 -7.14 7.82
C PRO A 34 4.92 -7.39 9.31
N ASP A 35 4.95 -8.66 9.69
CA ASP A 35 5.12 -9.13 11.07
C ASP A 35 6.59 -9.30 11.49
N SER A 36 7.54 -8.99 10.60
CA SER A 36 8.98 -9.22 10.78
C SER A 36 9.38 -10.70 10.79
N ASP A 37 8.51 -11.62 10.35
CA ASP A 37 8.74 -13.07 10.37
C ASP A 37 8.74 -13.68 8.95
N PHE A 38 9.80 -14.41 8.60
CA PHE A 38 9.88 -15.12 7.32
C PHE A 38 9.22 -16.49 7.44
N GLY A 39 7.90 -16.48 7.66
CA GLY A 39 7.07 -17.67 7.58
C GLY A 39 6.70 -18.07 6.14
N PRO A 40 5.90 -19.13 5.96
CA PRO A 40 5.37 -19.56 4.66
C PRO A 40 4.46 -18.53 3.96
N GLY A 41 4.09 -17.43 4.63
CA GLY A 41 3.51 -16.25 3.99
C GLY A 41 4.56 -15.53 3.14
N THR A 42 5.58 -15.00 3.80
CA THR A 42 6.72 -14.25 3.23
C THR A 42 7.44 -15.02 2.12
N GLU A 43 7.68 -16.31 2.29
CA GLU A 43 8.25 -17.17 1.23
C GLU A 43 7.42 -17.13 -0.06
N ARG A 44 6.10 -17.30 0.03
CA ARG A 44 5.22 -17.24 -1.15
C ARG A 44 5.16 -15.86 -1.78
N GLN A 45 5.41 -14.78 -1.03
CA GLN A 45 5.57 -13.44 -1.60
C GLN A 45 6.83 -13.37 -2.48
N VAL A 46 7.95 -13.88 -1.98
CA VAL A 46 9.23 -13.95 -2.69
C VAL A 46 9.11 -14.83 -3.93
N MET A 47 8.50 -16.02 -3.82
CA MET A 47 8.23 -16.89 -4.96
C MET A 47 7.38 -16.19 -6.03
N SER A 48 6.29 -15.50 -5.65
CA SER A 48 5.46 -14.77 -6.61
C SER A 48 6.20 -13.62 -7.29
N PHE A 49 7.06 -12.90 -6.57
CA PHE A 49 7.90 -11.85 -7.17
C PHE A 49 8.93 -12.42 -8.15
N GLN A 50 9.56 -13.55 -7.81
CA GLN A 50 10.52 -14.25 -8.67
C GLN A 50 9.85 -14.80 -9.94
N GLN A 51 8.67 -15.37 -9.81
CA GLN A 51 7.90 -15.91 -10.94
C GLN A 51 7.31 -14.80 -11.84
N ASP A 52 6.64 -13.80 -11.24
CA ASP A 52 5.89 -12.81 -12.01
C ASP A 52 6.77 -11.65 -12.50
N PHE A 53 7.67 -11.08 -11.68
CA PHE A 53 8.54 -9.98 -12.12
C PHE A 53 9.88 -10.47 -12.69
N MET A 54 10.59 -11.36 -11.98
CA MET A 54 11.94 -11.78 -12.41
C MET A 54 11.93 -12.85 -13.52
N ARG A 55 10.79 -13.50 -13.77
CA ARG A 55 10.59 -14.57 -14.77
C ARG A 55 11.57 -15.75 -14.60
N ILE A 56 11.90 -16.11 -13.36
CA ILE A 56 12.73 -17.28 -13.02
C ILE A 56 11.92 -18.37 -12.33
N ALA A 57 12.48 -19.57 -12.24
CA ALA A 57 11.99 -20.60 -11.32
C ALA A 57 12.07 -20.07 -9.87
N PRO A 58 10.97 -20.06 -9.11
CA PRO A 58 10.94 -19.42 -7.79
C PRO A 58 11.67 -20.27 -6.74
N THR A 59 12.63 -19.65 -6.05
CA THR A 59 13.40 -20.29 -4.96
C THR A 59 12.79 -20.04 -3.58
N GLY A 60 11.96 -18.99 -3.43
CA GLY A 60 11.46 -18.53 -2.13
C GLY A 60 12.51 -17.86 -1.24
N VAL A 61 13.76 -17.75 -1.71
CA VAL A 61 14.88 -17.12 -1.02
C VAL A 61 15.13 -15.74 -1.63
N ALA A 62 15.05 -14.69 -0.82
CA ALA A 62 15.37 -13.33 -1.22
C ALA A 62 16.90 -13.09 -1.13
N ASP A 63 17.59 -13.61 -2.15
CA ASP A 63 19.02 -13.51 -2.38
C ASP A 63 19.46 -12.13 -2.93
N ARG A 64 20.76 -11.97 -3.22
CA ARG A 64 21.30 -10.72 -3.79
C ARG A 64 20.65 -10.32 -5.12
N ALA A 65 20.32 -11.28 -6.00
CA ALA A 65 19.62 -11.02 -7.25
C ALA A 65 18.17 -10.57 -7.00
N THR A 66 17.44 -11.26 -6.12
CA THR A 66 16.06 -10.93 -5.74
C THR A 66 15.97 -9.53 -5.11
N LEU A 67 16.84 -9.21 -4.14
CA LEU A 67 16.85 -7.88 -3.50
C LEU A 67 17.20 -6.76 -4.52
N ARG A 68 18.10 -7.02 -5.48
CA ARG A 68 18.42 -6.09 -6.58
C ARG A 68 17.25 -5.92 -7.57
N ALA A 69 16.47 -6.98 -7.80
CA ALA A 69 15.30 -6.97 -8.66
C ALA A 69 14.12 -6.21 -8.03
N ILE A 70 13.89 -6.33 -6.71
CA ILE A 70 12.93 -5.49 -5.98
C ILE A 70 13.27 -4.01 -6.14
N ASP A 71 14.56 -3.69 -6.04
CA ASP A 71 15.10 -2.35 -6.28
C ASP A 71 14.94 -1.89 -7.75
N ALA A 72 14.88 -2.81 -8.71
CA ALA A 72 14.63 -2.54 -10.13
C ALA A 72 13.13 -2.29 -10.41
N PHE A 73 12.26 -3.12 -9.86
CA PHE A 73 10.80 -2.94 -9.86
C PHE A 73 10.39 -1.57 -9.28
N ALA A 74 11.04 -1.15 -8.20
CA ALA A 74 10.84 0.17 -7.62
C ALA A 74 11.20 1.32 -8.57
N ARG A 75 12.26 1.14 -9.38
CA ARG A 75 12.73 2.13 -10.37
C ARG A 75 11.84 2.18 -11.61
N SER A 76 11.33 1.04 -12.10
CA SER A 76 10.45 1.01 -13.27
C SER A 76 9.06 1.58 -13.00
N LEU A 77 8.60 1.54 -11.74
CA LEU A 77 7.28 2.03 -11.33
C LEU A 77 7.38 3.07 -10.21
N PRO A 78 7.83 4.31 -10.52
CA PRO A 78 7.90 5.39 -9.53
C PRO A 78 6.49 5.90 -9.19
N ILE A 79 6.23 6.16 -7.91
CA ILE A 79 4.97 6.78 -7.47
C ILE A 79 5.13 8.31 -7.42
N ASP A 80 4.20 9.05 -8.02
CA ASP A 80 4.19 10.51 -7.92
C ASP A 80 3.67 10.98 -6.55
N PHE A 81 4.59 11.47 -5.73
CA PHE A 81 4.30 12.10 -4.44
C PHE A 81 3.72 13.53 -4.55
N LYS A 82 3.52 14.09 -5.75
CA LYS A 82 2.70 15.31 -5.91
C LYS A 82 1.21 14.95 -5.91
N ALA A 83 0.78 13.97 -6.71
CA ALA A 83 -0.60 13.48 -6.73
C ALA A 83 -1.11 13.02 -5.35
N LEU A 84 -0.22 12.43 -4.54
CA LEU A 84 -0.54 11.99 -3.16
C LEU A 84 -0.78 13.12 -2.14
N LYS A 85 -0.55 14.40 -2.48
CA LYS A 85 -0.66 15.52 -1.52
C LYS A 85 -2.12 15.94 -1.30
N CYS A 86 -2.42 16.15 -0.03
CA CYS A 86 -3.60 16.85 0.48
C CYS A 86 -3.72 18.26 -0.12
N ARG A 87 -4.94 18.64 -0.53
CA ARG A 87 -5.19 19.81 -1.38
C ARG A 87 -5.84 20.99 -0.64
N CYS A 88 -6.20 20.83 0.63
CA CYS A 88 -6.85 21.82 1.53
C CYS A 88 -6.19 23.21 1.73
N GLY A 89 -5.13 23.56 0.98
CA GLY A 89 -4.40 24.83 1.06
C GLY A 89 -3.55 25.07 2.32
N LYS A 90 -3.87 24.42 3.46
CA LYS A 90 -3.30 24.76 4.78
C LYS A 90 -2.23 23.80 5.30
N CYS A 91 -2.06 22.59 4.76
CA CYS A 91 -1.03 21.64 5.20
C CYS A 91 0.13 21.54 4.19
N LYS A 92 1.28 20.97 4.60
CA LYS A 92 2.43 20.75 3.71
C LYS A 92 2.26 19.51 2.81
N GLY A 93 1.03 19.22 2.39
CA GLY A 93 0.61 18.06 1.60
C GLY A 93 0.37 16.75 2.39
N PHE A 94 0.83 16.65 3.65
CA PHE A 94 0.65 15.47 4.50
C PHE A 94 0.31 15.85 5.95
N GLY A 95 -0.12 14.86 6.74
CA GLY A 95 -0.57 15.01 8.13
C GLY A 95 0.44 15.65 9.07
N ARG A 96 -0.08 16.44 10.02
CA ARG A 96 0.70 17.16 11.04
C ARG A 96 0.84 16.38 12.36
N GLY A 97 0.48 15.10 12.42
CA GLY A 97 0.53 14.31 13.66
C GLY A 97 -0.58 14.63 14.68
N ARG A 98 -1.62 15.36 14.27
CA ARG A 98 -2.72 15.80 15.13
C ARG A 98 -3.61 14.63 15.56
N PHE A 99 -4.26 14.75 16.71
CA PHE A 99 -5.26 13.80 17.24
C PHE A 99 -4.75 12.38 17.51
N LYS A 100 -3.45 12.20 17.76
CA LYS A 100 -2.88 10.89 18.11
C LYS A 100 -3.53 10.37 19.41
N GLY A 101 -4.11 9.17 19.34
CA GLY A 101 -4.84 8.57 20.47
C GLY A 101 -6.29 9.00 20.63
N ALA A 102 -6.78 9.97 19.85
CA ALA A 102 -8.19 10.36 19.86
C ALA A 102 -9.02 9.55 18.84
N TYR A 103 -10.29 9.33 19.15
CA TYR A 103 -11.25 8.56 18.35
C TYR A 103 -12.55 9.35 18.17
N VAL A 104 -13.36 8.99 17.16
CA VAL A 104 -14.70 9.56 16.97
C VAL A 104 -15.56 9.32 18.23
N PRO A 105 -16.18 10.35 18.84
CA PRO A 105 -17.06 10.18 19.99
C PRO A 105 -18.21 9.20 19.71
N GLY A 106 -18.55 8.37 20.70
CA GLY A 106 -19.62 7.37 20.57
C GLY A 106 -19.33 6.21 19.60
N LYS A 107 -18.10 6.07 19.08
CA LYS A 107 -17.68 4.92 18.26
C LYS A 107 -16.69 4.02 19.01
N PRO A 108 -16.58 2.73 18.65
CA PRO A 108 -15.56 1.84 19.20
C PRO A 108 -14.14 2.40 18.98
N LYS A 109 -13.23 2.16 19.94
CA LYS A 109 -11.83 2.59 19.88
C LYS A 109 -10.99 1.69 18.95
N VAL A 110 -11.37 1.65 17.68
CA VAL A 110 -10.71 0.88 16.61
C VAL A 110 -10.21 1.82 15.51
N GLU A 111 -9.28 1.33 14.71
CA GLU A 111 -8.56 2.10 13.70
C GLU A 111 -9.48 2.77 12.64
N ALA A 112 -10.61 2.14 12.31
CA ALA A 112 -11.62 2.70 11.42
C ALA A 112 -12.25 4.02 11.93
N PHE A 113 -12.09 4.35 13.22
CA PHE A 113 -12.56 5.57 13.88
C PHE A 113 -11.44 6.36 14.59
N HIS A 114 -10.16 6.02 14.37
CA HIS A 114 -9.03 6.78 14.92
C HIS A 114 -8.87 8.10 14.17
N LEU A 115 -8.70 9.20 14.91
CA LEU A 115 -8.65 10.56 14.35
C LEU A 115 -7.25 11.00 13.89
N TYR A 116 -6.23 10.19 14.17
CA TYR A 116 -4.82 10.56 14.00
C TYR A 116 -4.47 10.94 12.55
N GLU A 117 -3.80 12.08 12.38
CA GLU A 117 -3.17 12.47 11.12
C GLU A 117 -1.79 11.81 10.99
N TYR A 118 -1.72 10.59 10.42
CA TYR A 118 -0.45 9.86 10.25
C TYR A 118 0.60 10.66 9.45
N PRO A 119 1.91 10.44 9.68
CA PRO A 119 2.96 11.28 9.14
C PRO A 119 3.31 11.02 7.66
N GLY A 120 2.38 10.54 6.84
CA GLY A 120 2.59 10.28 5.41
C GLY A 120 1.51 9.37 4.86
N VAL A 121 1.77 8.71 3.73
CA VAL A 121 0.93 7.61 3.20
C VAL A 121 1.61 6.27 3.49
N HIS A 122 0.81 5.26 3.84
CA HIS A 122 1.29 3.95 4.29
C HIS A 122 2.10 3.23 3.20
N ARG A 123 3.32 2.79 3.55
CA ARG A 123 4.32 2.26 2.59
C ARG A 123 3.81 1.02 1.84
N MET A 124 3.10 0.12 2.51
CA MET A 124 2.54 -1.08 1.85
C MET A 124 1.50 -0.76 0.77
N LEU A 125 0.68 0.27 0.95
CA LEU A 125 -0.27 0.66 -0.10
C LEU A 125 0.48 1.12 -1.34
N LEU A 126 1.55 1.91 -1.16
CA LEU A 126 2.35 2.43 -2.26
C LEU A 126 3.10 1.31 -3.01
N TRP A 127 3.56 0.27 -2.33
CA TRP A 127 4.12 -0.94 -2.98
C TRP A 127 3.05 -1.85 -3.59
N ALA A 128 1.83 -1.91 -3.05
CA ALA A 128 0.70 -2.61 -3.67
C ALA A 128 0.16 -1.86 -4.91
N VAL A 129 0.19 -0.52 -4.91
CA VAL A 129 -0.11 0.34 -6.07
C VAL A 129 0.92 0.12 -7.19
N ARG A 130 2.22 -0.05 -6.88
CA ARG A 130 3.21 -0.51 -7.87
C ARG A 130 2.82 -1.83 -8.51
N ALA A 131 2.36 -2.81 -7.72
CA ALA A 131 1.90 -4.07 -8.28
C ALA A 131 0.63 -3.93 -9.12
N ALA A 132 -0.30 -3.03 -8.76
CA ALA A 132 -1.45 -2.70 -9.60
C ALA A 132 -1.01 -2.23 -11.00
N PHE A 133 -0.05 -1.30 -11.07
CA PHE A 133 0.48 -0.79 -12.33
C PHE A 133 1.24 -1.87 -13.13
N PHE A 134 1.85 -2.83 -12.45
CA PHE A 134 2.61 -3.93 -13.05
C PHE A 134 1.72 -5.03 -13.65
N TYR A 135 0.69 -5.47 -12.93
CA TYR A 135 -0.21 -6.54 -13.40
C TYR A 135 -1.24 -6.06 -14.43
N LEU A 136 -1.47 -4.74 -14.51
CA LEU A 136 -2.48 -4.13 -15.36
C LEU A 136 -1.87 -3.02 -16.26
N PRO A 137 -0.81 -3.32 -17.04
CA PRO A 137 -0.07 -2.31 -17.82
C PRO A 137 -0.89 -1.68 -18.94
N GLN A 138 -2.01 -2.30 -19.33
CA GLN A 138 -3.00 -1.73 -20.26
C GLN A 138 -3.81 -0.57 -19.68
N HIS A 139 -3.72 -0.32 -18.36
CA HIS A 139 -4.46 0.75 -17.69
C HIS A 139 -3.54 1.89 -17.25
N ARG A 140 -3.82 3.10 -17.75
CA ARG A 140 -3.19 4.33 -17.26
C ARG A 140 -3.85 4.76 -15.95
N PHE A 141 -3.34 4.26 -14.83
CA PHE A 141 -3.80 4.69 -13.51
C PHE A 141 -3.52 6.16 -13.22
N VAL A 142 -4.43 6.78 -12.46
CA VAL A 142 -4.31 8.12 -11.89
C VAL A 142 -4.59 8.03 -10.38
N ILE A 143 -3.69 8.57 -9.56
CA ILE A 143 -3.96 8.78 -8.13
C ILE A 143 -4.78 10.06 -8.02
N SER A 144 -6.10 9.94 -7.84
CA SER A 144 -6.99 11.11 -7.71
C SER A 144 -7.02 11.65 -6.28
N SER A 145 -6.98 10.78 -5.28
CA SER A 145 -6.82 11.18 -3.88
C SER A 145 -5.81 10.32 -3.12
N GLY A 146 -4.71 10.95 -2.71
CA GLY A 146 -3.83 10.43 -1.67
C GLY A 146 -4.26 10.88 -0.28
N TYR A 147 -3.40 11.64 0.39
CA TYR A 147 -3.63 12.13 1.74
C TYR A 147 -4.76 13.17 1.78
N ARG A 148 -5.66 13.09 2.77
CA ARG A 148 -6.65 14.11 3.14
C ARG A 148 -6.54 14.31 4.66
N CYS A 149 -6.19 15.51 5.13
CA CYS A 149 -6.08 15.81 6.57
C CYS A 149 -7.42 16.26 7.17
N ALA A 150 -7.50 16.44 8.49
CA ALA A 150 -8.75 16.83 9.14
C ALA A 150 -9.30 18.20 8.67
N GLU A 151 -8.44 19.08 8.13
CA GLU A 151 -8.85 20.32 7.49
C GLU A 151 -9.48 20.09 6.11
N ASP A 152 -8.93 19.17 5.32
CA ASP A 152 -9.50 18.75 4.01
C ASP A 152 -10.87 18.09 4.21
N ASN A 153 -10.94 17.20 5.20
CA ASN A 153 -12.19 16.59 5.63
C ASN A 153 -13.21 17.63 6.12
N LYS A 154 -12.81 18.64 6.90
CA LYS A 154 -13.70 19.76 7.30
C LYS A 154 -14.21 20.55 6.09
N GLN A 155 -13.33 20.91 5.15
CA GLN A 155 -13.69 21.68 3.95
C GLN A 155 -14.69 20.95 3.04
N HIS A 156 -14.74 19.61 3.11
CA HIS A 156 -15.60 18.77 2.28
C HIS A 156 -16.62 17.94 3.08
N GLY A 157 -16.90 18.30 4.35
CA GLY A 157 -17.91 17.63 5.19
C GLY A 157 -17.67 16.14 5.49
N ARG A 158 -16.44 15.63 5.32
CA ARG A 158 -16.14 14.18 5.42
C ARG A 158 -15.84 13.75 6.85
N SER A 159 -16.43 12.62 7.25
CA SER A 159 -16.21 11.99 8.56
C SER A 159 -15.15 10.87 8.58
N SER A 160 -14.85 10.25 7.43
CA SER A 160 -13.90 9.13 7.33
C SER A 160 -12.44 9.58 7.40
N THR A 161 -11.65 8.92 8.25
CA THR A 161 -10.21 9.17 8.43
C THR A 161 -9.32 8.20 7.65
N ASN A 162 -9.88 7.39 6.74
CA ASN A 162 -9.11 6.51 5.85
C ASN A 162 -7.95 7.26 5.17
N HIS A 163 -8.22 8.44 4.61
CA HIS A 163 -7.20 9.23 3.91
C HIS A 163 -6.29 10.06 4.83
N HIS A 164 -6.36 9.91 6.15
CA HIS A 164 -5.30 10.41 7.05
C HIS A 164 -3.98 9.62 6.91
N GLY A 165 -3.70 9.03 5.74
CA GLY A 165 -2.50 8.24 5.41
C GLY A 165 -2.75 6.75 5.16
N LYS A 166 -3.94 6.23 5.48
CA LYS A 166 -4.29 4.80 5.45
C LYS A 166 -5.02 4.36 4.17
N ALA A 167 -5.19 5.23 3.17
CA ALA A 167 -5.91 4.93 1.93
C ALA A 167 -5.41 5.75 0.72
N ILE A 168 -5.66 5.22 -0.47
CA ILE A 168 -5.40 5.84 -1.78
C ILE A 168 -6.60 5.54 -2.69
N ASP A 169 -7.12 6.54 -3.40
CA ASP A 169 -8.11 6.37 -4.47
C ASP A 169 -7.37 6.32 -5.83
N LEU A 170 -7.60 5.26 -6.62
CA LEU A 170 -7.09 5.08 -7.98
C LEU A 170 -8.22 5.15 -9.01
N ASP A 171 -8.05 5.99 -10.04
CA ASP A 171 -8.91 6.04 -11.23
C ASP A 171 -8.19 5.47 -12.45
N VAL A 172 -8.95 4.99 -13.45
CA VAL A 172 -8.46 4.68 -14.81
C VAL A 172 -9.31 5.47 -15.80
N PRO A 173 -8.83 6.63 -16.29
CA PRO A 173 -9.65 7.55 -17.09
C PRO A 173 -10.28 6.88 -18.32
N LEU A 174 -11.55 7.23 -18.57
CA LEU A 174 -12.30 6.75 -19.74
C LEU A 174 -11.65 7.19 -21.06
N GLY A 175 -11.53 6.24 -21.97
CA GLY A 175 -11.20 6.45 -23.37
C GLY A 175 -12.39 6.97 -24.18
N ARG A 176 -12.13 7.35 -25.43
CA ARG A 176 -13.14 7.95 -26.32
C ARG A 176 -14.26 6.94 -26.62
N GLY A 177 -15.47 7.24 -26.13
CA GLY A 177 -16.67 6.45 -26.38
C GLY A 177 -17.01 5.42 -25.30
N GLU A 178 -16.15 5.24 -24.28
CA GLU A 178 -16.50 4.43 -23.12
C GLU A 178 -17.54 5.14 -22.24
N SER A 179 -18.42 4.34 -21.62
CA SER A 179 -19.48 4.80 -20.73
C SER A 179 -19.12 4.58 -19.24
N LYS A 180 -19.94 5.14 -18.34
CA LYS A 180 -19.86 4.85 -16.90
C LYS A 180 -19.97 3.35 -16.58
N ARG A 181 -20.66 2.55 -17.41
CA ARG A 181 -20.75 1.10 -17.21
C ARG A 181 -19.40 0.42 -17.45
N ASP A 182 -18.66 0.87 -18.46
CA ASP A 182 -17.36 0.32 -18.82
C ASP A 182 -16.30 0.71 -17.77
N ASP A 183 -16.44 1.91 -17.20
CA ASP A 183 -15.70 2.36 -16.01
C ASP A 183 -15.87 1.41 -14.81
N MET A 184 -17.13 1.07 -14.50
CA MET A 184 -17.47 0.14 -13.41
C MET A 184 -16.92 -1.26 -13.65
N LEU A 185 -17.06 -1.78 -14.88
CA LEU A 185 -16.53 -3.09 -15.27
C LEU A 185 -15.00 -3.16 -15.18
N LYS A 186 -14.29 -2.09 -15.57
CA LYS A 186 -12.85 -1.98 -15.38
C LYS A 186 -12.47 -1.92 -13.90
N CYS A 187 -13.15 -1.11 -13.09
CA CYS A 187 -12.89 -1.03 -11.64
C CYS A 187 -13.04 -2.39 -10.95
N ASP A 188 -14.05 -3.18 -11.32
CA ASP A 188 -14.27 -4.51 -10.74
C ASP A 188 -13.29 -5.57 -11.27
N ALA A 189 -12.86 -5.49 -12.53
CA ALA A 189 -11.74 -6.30 -13.03
C ALA A 189 -10.42 -5.99 -12.30
N ILE A 190 -10.13 -4.71 -12.05
CA ILE A 190 -8.96 -4.26 -11.28
C ILE A 190 -9.04 -4.80 -9.84
N ARG A 191 -10.21 -4.73 -9.18
CA ARG A 191 -10.43 -5.35 -7.86
C ARG A 191 -10.10 -6.84 -7.86
N GLY A 192 -10.59 -7.59 -8.85
CA GLY A 192 -10.34 -9.03 -8.99
C GLY A 192 -8.84 -9.36 -9.02
N VAL A 193 -8.07 -8.67 -9.86
CA VAL A 193 -6.62 -8.86 -9.96
C VAL A 193 -5.89 -8.47 -8.66
N LEU A 194 -6.35 -7.44 -7.95
CA LEU A 194 -5.76 -7.07 -6.65
C LEU A 194 -6.09 -8.06 -5.51
N VAL A 195 -7.25 -8.71 -5.55
CA VAL A 195 -7.57 -9.84 -4.65
C VAL A 195 -6.67 -11.03 -4.97
N GLU A 196 -6.59 -11.45 -6.23
CA GLU A 196 -5.78 -12.60 -6.67
C GLU A 196 -4.27 -12.40 -6.39
N ARG A 197 -3.70 -11.30 -6.92
CA ARG A 197 -2.25 -11.10 -6.95
C ARG A 197 -1.71 -10.43 -5.69
N ALA A 198 -2.41 -9.43 -5.16
CA ALA A 198 -1.95 -8.69 -3.98
C ALA A 198 -2.55 -9.20 -2.65
N HIS A 199 -3.41 -10.23 -2.66
CA HIS A 199 -4.13 -10.70 -1.46
C HIS A 199 -4.91 -9.59 -0.75
N ALA A 200 -5.55 -8.71 -1.54
CA ALA A 200 -6.56 -7.81 -1.01
C ALA A 200 -7.82 -8.57 -0.58
N GLN A 201 -8.69 -7.89 0.17
CA GLN A 201 -10.12 -8.21 0.29
C GLN A 201 -10.95 -7.11 -0.37
N VAL A 202 -12.16 -7.44 -0.80
CA VAL A 202 -13.22 -6.46 -1.04
C VAL A 202 -14.03 -6.37 0.26
N GLY A 203 -14.34 -5.16 0.72
CA GLY A 203 -14.85 -4.95 2.07
C GLY A 203 -13.77 -5.07 3.14
N TRP A 204 -14.16 -5.30 4.39
CA TRP A 204 -13.30 -5.06 5.57
C TRP A 204 -13.30 -6.19 6.60
N ASP A 205 -13.88 -7.34 6.25
CA ASP A 205 -14.28 -8.40 7.19
C ASP A 205 -13.09 -9.08 7.89
N ALA A 206 -11.95 -9.20 7.20
CA ALA A 206 -10.71 -9.69 7.80
C ALA A 206 -9.87 -8.55 8.39
N ALA A 207 -9.48 -8.70 9.67
CA ALA A 207 -8.42 -7.89 10.26
C ALA A 207 -7.08 -8.13 9.53
N ASN A 208 -6.15 -7.16 9.60
CA ASN A 208 -4.79 -7.27 9.09
C ASN A 208 -4.69 -7.63 7.58
N ARG A 209 -5.69 -7.24 6.77
CA ARG A 209 -5.68 -7.42 5.30
C ARG A 209 -6.00 -6.10 4.60
N LYS A 210 -5.24 -5.82 3.53
CA LYS A 210 -5.42 -4.63 2.68
C LYS A 210 -6.81 -4.70 2.03
N ALA A 211 -7.59 -3.63 2.10
CA ALA A 211 -9.01 -3.64 1.77
C ALA A 211 -9.33 -2.74 0.58
N LEU A 212 -10.29 -3.17 -0.23
CA LEU A 212 -10.83 -2.46 -1.39
C LEU A 212 -12.29 -2.11 -1.11
N GLU A 213 -12.70 -0.86 -1.33
CA GLU A 213 -14.12 -0.52 -1.21
C GLU A 213 -14.94 -1.31 -2.25
N PRO A 214 -16.07 -1.94 -1.87
CA PRO A 214 -16.98 -2.60 -2.80
C PRO A 214 -17.50 -1.65 -3.89
N SER A 215 -17.91 -2.21 -5.03
CA SER A 215 -18.42 -1.45 -6.17
C SER A 215 -19.68 -0.64 -5.90
N HIS A 216 -20.49 -1.00 -4.89
CA HIS A 216 -21.62 -0.19 -4.45
C HIS A 216 -21.24 1.05 -3.63
N ILE A 217 -19.98 1.15 -3.16
CA ILE A 217 -19.41 2.32 -2.48
C ILE A 217 -18.55 3.13 -3.47
N ALA A 218 -17.66 2.43 -4.17
CA ALA A 218 -16.69 2.99 -5.11
C ALA A 218 -16.90 2.43 -6.54
N PRO A 219 -17.98 2.80 -7.25
CA PRO A 219 -18.32 2.19 -8.53
C PRO A 219 -17.29 2.48 -9.63
N THR A 220 -16.76 3.70 -9.68
CA THR A 220 -15.92 4.21 -10.79
C THR A 220 -14.49 4.56 -10.36
N TRP A 221 -14.06 4.06 -9.20
CA TRP A 221 -12.67 4.16 -8.72
C TRP A 221 -12.33 2.96 -7.85
N VAL A 222 -11.05 2.75 -7.60
CA VAL A 222 -10.54 1.71 -6.70
C VAL A 222 -9.90 2.38 -5.48
N HIS A 223 -10.69 2.51 -4.41
CA HIS A 223 -10.16 2.81 -3.07
C HIS A 223 -9.35 1.61 -2.58
N TYR A 224 -8.13 1.85 -2.08
CA TYR A 224 -7.28 0.82 -1.50
C TYR A 224 -6.75 1.28 -0.14
N ASP A 225 -7.08 0.57 0.94
CA ASP A 225 -6.82 0.97 2.32
C ASP A 225 -6.21 -0.12 3.23
N VAL A 226 -5.75 0.31 4.41
CA VAL A 226 -5.25 -0.54 5.51
C VAL A 226 -5.96 -0.24 6.84
N ARG A 227 -7.22 0.19 6.82
CA ARG A 227 -7.99 0.62 8.01
C ARG A 227 -8.28 -0.50 9.01
N CYS A 228 -8.13 -1.76 8.59
CA CYS A 228 -8.35 -2.96 9.42
C CYS A 228 -7.05 -3.50 10.03
N TYR A 229 -5.93 -2.77 9.94
CA TYR A 229 -4.66 -3.17 10.52
C TYR A 229 -4.62 -2.85 12.02
N GLU A 230 -4.01 -3.73 12.81
CA GLU A 230 -3.67 -3.43 14.21
C GLU A 230 -2.69 -2.24 14.31
N PRO A 231 -2.74 -1.42 15.39
CA PRO A 231 -1.86 -0.26 15.57
C PRO A 231 -0.36 -0.56 15.47
N LYS A 232 0.07 -1.80 15.77
CA LYS A 232 1.46 -2.24 15.64
C LYS A 232 1.98 -2.22 14.19
N TYR A 233 1.09 -2.40 13.20
CA TYR A 233 1.39 -2.29 11.77
C TYR A 233 1.16 -0.89 11.21
N LEU A 234 0.65 0.04 12.02
CA LEU A 234 0.39 1.44 11.68
C LEU A 234 1.26 2.39 12.51
N GLN A 235 2.44 1.96 12.93
CA GLN A 235 3.42 2.84 13.56
C GLN A 235 3.90 3.91 12.56
N ASP A 236 4.27 5.10 13.04
CA ASP A 236 4.70 6.27 12.25
C ASP A 236 5.73 5.95 11.15
N ARG A 237 6.67 5.04 11.45
CA ARG A 237 7.71 4.49 10.56
C ARG A 237 7.17 3.76 9.31
N MET A 238 5.91 3.34 9.33
CA MET A 238 5.21 2.68 8.21
C MET A 238 4.65 3.67 7.20
N PHE A 239 4.81 4.98 7.41
CA PHE A 239 4.30 6.04 6.53
C PHE A 239 5.46 6.85 5.93
N CYS A 240 5.26 7.36 4.72
CA CYS A 240 6.28 8.15 4.02
C CYS A 240 5.68 9.35 3.26
N ARG A 241 6.53 10.35 2.98
CA ARG A 241 6.13 11.62 2.31
C ARG A 241 6.86 11.86 0.99
N THR A 242 7.79 10.98 0.61
CA THR A 242 8.65 11.11 -0.57
C THR A 242 9.04 9.74 -1.13
N LEU A 243 9.34 9.68 -2.43
CA LEU A 243 9.82 8.47 -3.11
C LEU A 243 11.12 7.93 -2.48
N ARG A 244 12.02 8.81 -2.04
CA ARG A 244 13.26 8.44 -1.32
C ARG A 244 12.98 7.70 0.00
N GLN A 245 11.92 8.05 0.73
CA GLN A 245 11.51 7.37 1.96
C GLN A 245 10.69 6.09 1.71
N LEU A 246 9.99 6.00 0.58
CA LEU A 246 9.31 4.77 0.18
C LEU A 246 10.33 3.67 -0.17
N ASP A 247 11.28 4.04 -1.03
CA ASP A 247 12.30 3.17 -1.61
C ASP A 247 13.44 2.80 -0.64
N ASP A 248 13.82 3.73 0.26
CA ASP A 248 14.99 3.68 1.17
C ASP A 248 16.13 2.76 0.68
N ARG A 249 16.68 3.09 -0.51
CA ARG A 249 17.64 2.22 -1.19
C ARG A 249 19.00 2.29 -0.51
N ARG A 250 19.42 1.16 0.04
CA ARG A 250 20.68 0.94 0.74
C ARG A 250 21.55 -0.06 -0.05
N PRO A 251 22.89 0.00 0.02
CA PRO A 251 23.74 -0.97 -0.66
C PRO A 251 23.48 -2.39 -0.17
N ILE A 252 23.21 -3.31 -1.10
CA ILE A 252 23.08 -4.76 -0.82
C ILE A 252 24.50 -5.34 -0.78
N ARG A 253 24.98 -5.65 0.43
CA ARG A 253 26.41 -5.89 0.73
C ARG A 253 26.82 -7.35 0.59
N PHE A 254 25.95 -8.24 1.06
CA PHE A 254 26.03 -9.70 1.07
C PHE A 254 24.61 -10.37 0.61
#